data_AF-A0A542E0H0-F1
#
_entry.id   AF-A0A542E0H0-F1
#
_cell.length_a   1.000
_cell.length_b   1.000
_cell.length_c   1.000
_cell.angle_alpha   90.00
_cell.angle_beta   90.00
_cell.angle_gamma   90.00
#
_symmetry.space_group_name_H-M   'P 1'
#
loop_
_entity.id
_entity.type
_entity.pdbx_description
1 polymer ?
#
loop_
_entity_poly.entity_id
_entity_poly.type
_entity_poly.pdbx_seq_one_letter_code
_entity_poly.pdbx_strand_id
1 'polypeptide(L)' 'MTGPEDEELRDDALADEITLVGELIVAASASDGPLSAAEVDEALGVRRGPVDPGLRPAGSPG' A
#
# COMPACT_ATOMS: atom_id res chain seq x y z
N MET A 1 -9.14 -1.77 -23.93
CA MET A 1 -7.98 -2.69 -23.93
C MET A 1 -7.57 -2.81 -22.49
N THR A 2 -8.19 -3.74 -21.76
CA THR A 2 -7.78 -4.08 -20.39
C THR A 2 -6.60 -5.04 -20.49
N GLY A 3 -5.54 -4.79 -19.73
CA GLY A 3 -4.31 -5.58 -19.74
C GLY A 3 -4.47 -6.90 -18.99
N PRO A 4 -3.47 -7.81 -19.05
CA PRO A 4 -3.50 -9.07 -18.27
C PRO A 4 -3.59 -8.81 -16.74
N GLU A 5 -3.10 -7.66 -16.27
CA GLU A 5 -3.18 -7.21 -14.87
C GLU A 5 -4.63 -6.92 -14.44
N ASP A 6 -5.48 -6.47 -15.37
CA ASP A 6 -6.91 -6.25 -15.13
C ASP A 6 -7.70 -7.56 -15.07
N GLU A 7 -7.10 -8.69 -15.44
CA GLU A 7 -7.72 -10.01 -15.50
C GLU A 7 -7.44 -10.84 -14.24
N GLU A 8 -6.30 -10.61 -13.58
CA GLU A 8 -5.93 -11.17 -12.27
C GLU A 8 -6.73 -10.51 -11.12
N LEU A 9 -7.19 -9.27 -11.34
CA LEU A 9 -8.11 -8.52 -10.48
C LEU A 9 -9.60 -8.87 -10.71
N ARG A 10 -9.97 -10.04 -11.24
CA ARG A 10 -11.39 -10.36 -11.55
C ARG A 10 -11.91 -11.54 -10.75
N ASP A 11 -12.04 -11.37 -9.44
CA ASP A 11 -13.35 -11.28 -8.76
C ASP A 11 -13.12 -11.13 -7.25
N ASP A 12 -12.24 -11.94 -6.67
CA ASP A 12 -11.94 -11.90 -5.22
C ASP A 12 -10.81 -10.91 -4.90
N ALA A 13 -9.72 -10.92 -5.67
CA ALA A 13 -8.58 -10.01 -5.45
C ALA A 13 -8.97 -8.53 -5.58
N LEU A 14 -9.91 -8.21 -6.49
CA LEU A 14 -10.45 -6.86 -6.61
C LEU A 14 -11.45 -6.52 -5.51
N ALA A 15 -12.25 -7.49 -5.04
CA ALA A 15 -13.11 -7.25 -3.89
C ALA A 15 -12.27 -6.96 -2.63
N ASP A 16 -11.14 -7.66 -2.46
CA ASP A 16 -10.17 -7.43 -1.40
C ASP A 16 -9.54 -6.04 -1.53
N GLU A 17 -9.09 -5.64 -2.73
CA GLU A 17 -8.53 -4.30 -2.97
C GLU A 17 -9.56 -3.18 -2.74
N ILE A 18 -10.81 -3.36 -3.19
CA ILE A 18 -11.89 -2.39 -2.94
C ILE A 18 -12.15 -2.26 -1.44
N THR A 19 -12.16 -3.38 -0.71
CA THR A 19 -12.34 -3.40 0.74
C THR A 19 -11.20 -2.65 1.43
N LEU A 20 -9.96 -2.94 1.05
CA LEU A 20 -8.75 -2.29 1.57
C LEU A 20 -8.76 -0.78 1.35
N VAL A 21 -9.11 -0.32 0.15
CA VAL A 21 -9.24 1.11 -0.17
C VAL A 21 -10.37 1.75 0.64
N GLY A 22 -11.49 1.04 0.80
CA GLY A 22 -12.61 1.48 1.63
C GLY A 22 -12.20 1.71 3.09
N GLU A 23 -11.47 0.76 3.68
CA GLU A 23 -10.95 0.88 5.05
C GLU A 23 -9.98 2.06 5.20
N LEU A 24 -9.11 2.28 4.22
CA LEU A 24 -8.19 3.42 4.21
C LEU A 24 -8.94 4.77 4.18
N ILE A 25 -10.01 4.87 3.37
CA ILE A 25 -10.84 6.09 3.30
C ILE A 25 -11.56 6.33 4.63
N VAL A 26 -12.07 5.27 5.28
CA VAL A 26 -12.71 5.38 6.61
C VAL A 26 -11.70 5.88 7.64
N ALA A 27 -10.49 5.31 7.67
CA ALA A 27 -9.44 5.75 8.57
C ALA A 27 -9.07 7.23 8.36
N ALA A 28 -8.93 7.66 7.10
CA ALA A 28 -8.64 9.05 6.78
C ALA A 28 -9.77 10.00 7.17
N SER A 29 -11.02 9.56 7.02
CA SER A 29 -12.21 10.37 7.37
C SER A 29 -12.44 10.50 8.87
N ALA A 30 -11.95 9.53 9.65
CA ALA A 30 -12.02 9.53 11.11
C ALA A 30 -10.84 10.26 11.78
N SER A 31 -9.81 10.59 11.01
CA SER A 31 -8.64 11.32 11.50
C SER A 31 -8.90 12.82 11.57
N ASP A 32 -8.34 13.50 12.58
CA ASP A 32 -8.40 14.95 12.74
C ASP A 32 -7.55 15.72 11.70
N GLY A 33 -6.82 14.99 10.84
CA GLY A 33 -5.96 15.53 9.79
C GLY A 33 -5.44 14.44 8.85
N PRO A 34 -4.50 14.78 7.94
CA PRO A 34 -3.89 13.80 7.04
C PRO A 34 -3.27 12.64 7.81
N LEU A 35 -3.47 11.41 7.35
CA LEU A 35 -2.81 10.23 7.92
C LEU A 35 -1.29 10.34 7.73
N SER A 36 -0.54 10.00 8.78
CA SER A 36 0.89 9.79 8.69
C SER A 36 1.20 8.50 7.93
N ALA A 37 2.43 8.38 7.43
CA ALA A 37 2.87 7.17 6.73
C ALA A 37 2.73 5.90 7.59
N ALA A 38 2.94 6.01 8.90
CA ALA A 38 2.76 4.87 9.81
C ALA A 38 1.29 4.47 9.92
N GLU A 39 0.37 5.43 9.96
CA GLU A 39 -1.07 5.14 10.01
C GLU A 39 -1.59 4.55 8.70
N VAL A 40 -1.02 4.97 7.57
CA VAL A 40 -1.29 4.34 6.27
C VAL A 40 -0.74 2.92 6.22
N ASP A 41 0.50 2.69 6.67
CA ASP A 41 1.11 1.34 6.72
C ASP A 41 0.26 0.40 7.59
N GLU A 42 -0.20 0.85 8.76
CA GLU A 42 -1.07 0.07 9.64
C GLU A 42 -2.44 -0.22 8.99
N ALA A 43 -3.07 0.77 8.36
CA ALA A 43 -4.34 0.59 7.65
C ALA A 43 -4.22 -0.38 6.45
N LEU A 44 -3.06 -0.39 5.80
CA LEU A 44 -2.75 -1.32 4.70
C LEU A 44 -2.24 -2.69 5.19
N GLY A 45 -2.08 -2.89 6.50
CA GLY A 45 -1.50 -4.11 7.07
C GLY A 45 -0.02 -4.33 6.70
N VAL A 46 0.68 -3.28 6.26
CA VAL A 46 2.09 -3.31 5.87
C VAL A 46 2.94 -3.40 7.13
N ARG A 47 3.31 -4.63 7.50
CA ARG A 47 4.39 -4.84 8.47
C ARG A 47 5.70 -4.58 7.77
N ARG A 48 6.51 -3.64 8.28
CA ARG A 48 7.90 -3.47 7.82
C ARG A 48 8.62 -4.82 7.88
N GLY A 49 8.75 -5.44 6.72
CA GLY A 49 9.63 -6.58 6.54
C GLY A 49 11.07 -6.16 6.83
N PRO A 50 11.97 -7.11 7.10
CA PRO A 50 13.39 -6.79 7.22
C PRO A 50 13.81 -5.98 5.98
N VAL A 51 14.39 -4.80 6.22
CA VAL A 51 14.99 -3.98 5.18
C VAL A 51 15.90 -4.86 4.33
N ASP A 52 15.63 -4.99 3.03
CA ASP A 52 16.53 -5.70 2.14
C ASP A 52 17.84 -4.89 2.09
N PRO A 53 18.95 -5.40 2.67
CA PRO A 53 20.21 -4.67 2.68
C PRO A 53 20.79 -4.49 1.27
N GLY A 54 20.26 -5.17 0.26
CA GLY A 54 20.63 -5.04 -1.16
C GLY A 54 20.11 -3.78 -1.84
N LEU A 55 19.13 -3.08 -1.27
CA LEU A 55 18.56 -1.85 -1.84
C LEU A 55 19.21 -0.57 -1.29
N ARG A 56 20.48 -0.60 -0.88
CA ARG A 56 21.21 0.65 -0.61
C ARG A 56 21.51 1.33 -1.95
N PRO A 57 21.09 2.59 -2.18
CA PRO A 57 21.54 3.32 -3.35
C PRO A 57 23.07 3.38 -3.31
N ALA A 58 23.71 2.89 -4.37
CA ALA A 58 25.15 2.92 -4.52
C ALA A 58 25.61 4.37 -4.31
N GLY A 59 26.34 4.61 -3.21
CA GLY A 59 26.89 5.92 -2.91
C GLY A 59 27.75 6.39 -4.07
N SER A 60 27.45 7.58 -4.60
CA SER A 60 28.32 8.27 -5.55
C SER A 60 29.69 8.48 -4.91
N PRO A 61 30.80 8.01 -5.52
CA PRO A 61 32.12 8.41 -5.07
C PRO A 61 32.34 9.89 -5.40
N GLY A 62 32.92 10.61 -4.44
CA GLY A 62 33.32 12.01 -4.58
C GLY A 62 34.64 12.20 -5.34
#